data_AF-A0A922SJG8-F1
#
_entry.id   AF-A0A922SJG8-F1
#
_cell.length_a   1.000
_cell.length_b   1.000
_cell.length_c   1.000
_cell.angle_alpha   90.00
_cell.angle_beta   90.00
_cell.angle_gamma   90.00
#
_symmetry.space_group_name_H-M   'P 1'
#
loop_
_entity.id
_entity.type
_entity.pdbx_description
1 polymer ?
#
loop_
_entity_poly.entity_id
_entity_poly.type
_entity_poly.pdbx_seq_one_letter_code
_entity_poly.pdbx_strand_id
1 'polypeptide(L)'
;MQQLALTPNSRSFRTWVAPTVPLFFDIYFFNWTNSEKFPEEKPNLVQLAVYRSRFWGFLQQKGLAMGLAMFNQKIAISKLARELLFEGYDDQLLNLAKSLPSSTTGGAPPRNNSLDTDGYMEVTTGRAAGTLPGQIMRWNYEDHIPYYEGDCAQLTGSAGEFMPRNLTEDSVLPMFVPDLCRTVYMEYVDTGDQDGLTYNKYALTQRSFDN
;
A
#
# COMPACT_ATOMS: atom_id res chain seq x y z
N MET A 1 7.37 30.03 9.46
CA MET A 1 7.33 28.81 8.61
C MET A 1 8.72 28.28 8.23
N GLN A 2 9.75 29.13 8.16
CA GLN A 2 11.09 28.80 7.63
C GLN A 2 11.82 27.58 8.25
N GLN A 3 11.49 27.15 9.47
CA GLN A 3 12.13 26.00 10.13
C GLN A 3 11.66 24.63 9.63
N LEU A 4 10.45 24.53 9.06
CA LEU A 4 9.88 23.27 8.54
C LEU A 4 10.18 23.03 7.06
N ALA A 5 10.66 24.05 6.33
CA ALA A 5 10.93 23.93 4.90
C ALA A 5 12.04 22.90 4.62
N LEU A 6 11.80 22.05 3.62
CA LEU A 6 12.76 21.06 3.12
C LEU A 6 13.82 21.81 2.30
N THR A 7 14.93 22.13 2.96
CA THR A 7 16.12 22.72 2.34
C THR A 7 17.34 21.93 2.82
N PRO A 8 18.42 21.80 2.03
CA PRO A 8 19.57 20.95 2.38
C PRO A 8 20.18 21.19 3.77
N ASN A 9 20.07 22.43 4.27
CA ASN A 9 20.63 22.84 5.55
C ASN A 9 19.62 22.76 6.73
N SER A 10 18.34 22.47 6.47
CA SER A 10 17.33 22.44 7.54
C SER A 10 17.43 21.19 8.42
N ARG A 11 16.90 21.29 9.65
CA ARG A 11 16.74 20.12 10.53
C ARG A 11 15.68 19.18 9.95
N SER A 12 14.55 19.72 9.52
CA SER A 12 13.42 18.95 8.97
C SER A 12 13.79 18.11 7.76
N PHE A 13 14.61 18.63 6.83
CA PHE A 13 15.11 17.83 5.70
C PHE A 13 15.97 16.65 6.16
N ARG A 14 16.92 16.89 7.09
CA ARG A 14 17.77 15.80 7.63
C ARG A 14 16.96 14.74 8.39
N THR A 15 15.95 15.14 9.15
CA THR A 15 15.06 14.20 9.87
C THR A 15 14.09 13.47 8.94
N TRP A 16 13.70 14.06 7.82
CA TRP A 16 12.88 13.39 6.80
C TRP A 16 13.70 12.36 5.99
N VAL A 17 14.92 12.71 5.58
CA VAL A 17 15.84 11.79 4.87
C VAL A 17 16.30 10.63 5.77
N ALA A 18 16.48 10.88 7.08
CA ALA A 18 16.85 9.87 8.05
C ALA A 18 16.04 10.04 9.36
N PRO A 19 14.86 9.40 9.45
CA PRO A 19 14.04 9.42 10.66
C PRO A 19 14.78 8.85 11.87
N THR A 20 14.59 9.47 13.03
CA THR A 20 15.22 9.05 14.30
C THR A 20 14.31 8.16 15.15
N VAL A 21 13.03 8.06 14.79
CA VAL A 21 12.06 7.17 15.42
C VAL A 21 12.09 5.83 14.69
N PRO A 22 12.30 4.69 15.37
CA PRO A 22 12.27 3.39 14.73
C PRO A 22 10.84 3.07 14.26
N LEU A 23 10.72 2.63 13.00
CA LEU A 23 9.47 2.11 12.44
C LEU A 23 9.47 0.59 12.59
N PHE A 24 8.34 0.04 13.04
CA PHE A 24 8.11 -1.40 13.17
C PHE A 24 7.00 -1.83 12.20
N PHE A 25 7.15 -3.01 11.60
CA PHE A 25 6.19 -3.57 10.64
C PHE A 25 5.93 -5.03 10.99
N ASP A 26 4.73 -5.32 11.48
CA ASP A 26 4.32 -6.65 11.95
C ASP A 26 3.44 -7.37 10.92
N ILE A 27 3.67 -8.68 10.72
CA ILE A 27 3.05 -9.52 9.68
C ILE A 27 2.60 -10.88 10.29
N TYR A 28 1.55 -11.51 9.76
CA TYR A 28 0.93 -12.78 10.21
C TYR A 28 0.75 -13.76 9.00
N PHE A 29 0.08 -14.92 9.12
CA PHE A 29 -0.27 -15.80 7.97
C PHE A 29 -1.62 -16.54 8.16
N PHE A 30 -2.60 -16.50 7.21
CA PHE A 30 -3.76 -17.40 7.32
C PHE A 30 -3.16 -18.76 7.09
N ASN A 31 -3.16 -19.52 8.16
CA ASN A 31 -3.21 -20.93 7.91
C ASN A 31 -4.63 -21.26 7.42
N TRP A 32 -4.73 -21.75 6.20
CA TRP A 32 -5.98 -22.26 5.63
C TRP A 32 -6.09 -23.75 6.00
N THR A 33 -6.93 -24.06 6.98
CA THR A 33 -6.90 -25.35 7.69
C THR A 33 -7.85 -26.41 7.12
N ASN A 34 -8.54 -26.13 6.01
CA ASN A 34 -9.47 -27.07 5.35
C ASN A 34 -9.42 -26.97 3.81
N SER A 35 -8.25 -26.65 3.26
CA SER A 35 -8.05 -26.35 1.83
C SER A 35 -8.49 -27.46 0.88
N GLU A 36 -8.33 -28.70 1.34
CA GLU A 36 -8.63 -29.96 0.68
C GLU A 36 -10.13 -30.29 0.58
N LYS A 37 -10.99 -29.49 1.22
CA LYS A 37 -12.45 -29.57 1.14
C LYS A 37 -13.08 -28.41 0.37
N PHE A 38 -12.27 -27.66 -0.37
CA PHE A 38 -12.75 -26.58 -1.22
C PHE A 38 -13.09 -27.14 -2.61
N PRO A 39 -14.27 -26.85 -3.19
CA PRO A 39 -15.20 -25.78 -2.81
C PRO A 39 -16.41 -26.22 -1.96
N GLU A 40 -16.49 -27.47 -1.48
CA GLU A 40 -17.67 -27.97 -0.74
C GLU A 40 -17.87 -27.27 0.61
N GLU A 41 -16.78 -27.04 1.36
CA GLU A 41 -16.78 -26.30 2.62
C GLU A 41 -16.23 -24.87 2.43
N LYS A 42 -16.75 -23.93 3.23
CA LYS A 42 -16.20 -22.57 3.28
C LYS A 42 -14.77 -22.59 3.84
N PRO A 43 -13.82 -21.79 3.30
CA PRO A 43 -12.48 -21.70 3.85
C PRO A 43 -12.47 -21.34 5.35
N ASN A 44 -11.78 -22.16 6.15
CA ASN A 44 -11.46 -21.89 7.54
C ASN A 44 -10.03 -21.34 7.63
N LEU A 45 -9.90 -20.13 8.19
CA LEU A 45 -8.76 -19.25 8.01
C LEU A 45 -8.33 -18.64 9.36
N VAL A 46 -7.08 -18.85 9.78
CA VAL A 46 -6.53 -18.40 11.09
C VAL A 46 -5.41 -17.36 10.90
N GLN A 47 -5.80 -16.07 10.88
CA GLN A 47 -5.14 -14.76 10.55
C GLN A 47 -4.00 -14.57 9.46
N LEU A 48 -4.37 -14.35 8.16
CA LEU A 48 -3.80 -13.52 7.02
C LEU A 48 -4.28 -13.91 5.59
N ALA A 49 -4.91 -13.01 4.85
CA ALA A 49 -5.69 -13.28 3.62
C ALA A 49 -4.95 -13.29 2.26
N VAL A 50 -5.55 -13.93 1.24
CA VAL A 50 -5.30 -13.70 -0.21
C VAL A 50 -6.56 -13.98 -1.06
N TYR A 51 -6.86 -13.15 -2.08
CA TYR A 51 -7.77 -13.50 -3.21
C TYR A 51 -7.65 -12.55 -4.43
N ARG A 52 -7.52 -13.07 -5.67
CA ARG A 52 -8.26 -12.58 -6.88
C ARG A 52 -8.03 -13.40 -8.16
N SER A 53 -9.12 -13.87 -8.79
CA SER A 53 -9.14 -14.30 -10.21
C SER A 53 -10.51 -14.15 -10.91
N ARG A 54 -11.54 -13.69 -10.18
CA ARG A 54 -12.97 -13.76 -10.54
C ARG A 54 -13.41 -13.04 -11.84
N PHE A 55 -12.63 -12.07 -12.32
CA PHE A 55 -13.09 -11.07 -13.29
C PHE A 55 -12.54 -11.27 -14.73
N TRP A 56 -11.86 -12.38 -15.02
CA TRP A 56 -11.30 -12.65 -16.35
C TRP A 56 -12.36 -13.11 -17.37
N GLY A 57 -12.09 -12.99 -18.68
CA GLY A 57 -13.02 -13.42 -19.73
C GLY A 57 -13.14 -14.96 -19.84
N PHE A 58 -14.28 -15.47 -20.33
CA PHE A 58 -14.61 -16.90 -20.33
C PHE A 58 -13.52 -17.82 -20.93
N LEU A 59 -12.95 -17.46 -22.08
CA LEU A 59 -11.90 -18.26 -22.73
C LEU A 59 -10.60 -18.26 -21.91
N GLN A 60 -10.25 -17.14 -21.27
CA GLN A 60 -9.08 -17.03 -20.39
C GLN A 60 -9.31 -17.82 -19.09
N GLN A 61 -10.50 -17.74 -18.49
CA GLN A 61 -10.88 -18.56 -17.33
C GLN A 61 -10.80 -20.06 -17.63
N LYS A 62 -11.34 -20.51 -18.77
CA LYS A 62 -11.30 -21.92 -19.19
C LYS A 62 -9.89 -22.38 -19.56
N GLY A 63 -9.10 -21.54 -20.23
CA GLY A 63 -7.69 -21.81 -20.52
C GLY A 63 -6.85 -21.95 -19.25
N LEU A 64 -7.01 -21.03 -18.29
CA LEU A 64 -6.36 -21.09 -16.98
C LEU A 64 -6.77 -22.36 -16.22
N ALA A 65 -8.06 -22.68 -16.16
CA ALA A 65 -8.55 -23.88 -15.49
C ALA A 65 -7.99 -25.17 -16.12
N MET A 66 -7.89 -25.24 -17.45
CA MET A 66 -7.30 -26.38 -18.15
C MET A 66 -5.79 -26.49 -17.91
N GLY A 67 -5.07 -25.36 -17.88
CA GLY A 67 -3.66 -25.29 -17.52
C GLY A 67 -3.39 -25.79 -16.09
N LEU A 68 -4.11 -25.23 -15.11
CA LEU A 68 -4.01 -25.63 -13.69
C LEU A 68 -4.25 -27.13 -13.51
N ALA A 69 -5.24 -27.69 -14.22
CA ALA A 69 -5.52 -29.13 -14.20
C ALA A 69 -4.38 -29.97 -14.82
N MET A 70 -3.82 -29.56 -15.96
CA MET A 70 -2.70 -30.27 -16.60
C MET A 70 -1.42 -30.27 -15.76
N PHE A 71 -1.15 -29.18 -15.02
CA PHE A 71 0.02 -29.06 -14.14
C PHE A 71 -0.21 -29.57 -12.72
N ASN A 72 -1.35 -30.24 -12.45
CA ASN A 72 -1.73 -30.76 -11.13
C ASN A 72 -1.57 -29.72 -9.99
N GLN A 73 -1.88 -28.46 -10.29
CA GLN A 73 -1.67 -27.35 -9.36
C GLN A 73 -2.70 -27.40 -8.24
N LYS A 74 -2.23 -27.26 -7.00
CA LYS A 74 -3.10 -27.20 -5.81
C LYS A 74 -3.57 -25.78 -5.58
N ILE A 75 -4.81 -25.64 -5.11
CA ILE A 75 -5.41 -24.35 -4.74
C ILE A 75 -4.72 -23.72 -3.51
N ALA A 76 -4.10 -24.55 -2.67
CA ALA A 76 -3.30 -24.11 -1.53
C ALA A 76 -1.87 -24.66 -1.61
N ILE A 77 -0.91 -23.84 -1.17
CA ILE A 77 0.51 -24.17 -1.01
C ILE A 77 0.94 -23.90 0.43
N SER A 78 2.01 -24.56 0.87
CA SER A 78 2.64 -24.32 2.17
C SER A 78 4.08 -23.89 1.97
N LYS A 79 4.45 -22.74 2.54
CA LYS A 79 5.73 -22.07 2.38
C LYS A 79 6.13 -21.39 3.69
N LEU A 80 7.43 -21.16 3.88
CA LEU A 80 7.92 -20.39 5.01
C LEU A 80 7.55 -18.91 4.86
N ALA A 81 7.31 -18.22 5.97
CA ALA A 81 7.06 -16.77 5.98
C ALA A 81 8.12 -15.99 5.18
N ARG A 82 9.40 -16.36 5.30
CA ARG A 82 10.51 -15.75 4.56
C ARG A 82 10.45 -15.99 3.05
N GLU A 83 9.98 -17.15 2.60
CA GLU A 83 9.77 -17.46 1.18
C GLU A 83 8.61 -16.64 0.60
N LEU A 84 7.56 -16.42 1.40
CA LEU A 84 6.39 -15.64 0.99
C LEU A 84 6.66 -14.13 0.95
N LEU A 85 7.61 -13.62 1.74
CA LEU A 85 7.85 -12.18 1.92
C LEU A 85 9.14 -11.65 1.27
N PHE A 86 10.24 -12.42 1.29
CA PHE A 86 11.58 -11.88 1.02
C PHE A 86 12.41 -12.71 0.05
N GLU A 87 12.48 -14.03 0.23
CA GLU A 87 13.30 -14.93 -0.60
C GLU A 87 12.59 -15.26 -1.93
N GLY A 88 11.25 -15.12 -1.97
CA GLY A 88 10.42 -15.70 -3.01
C GLY A 88 10.37 -17.23 -2.92
N TYR A 89 9.62 -17.84 -3.83
CA TYR A 89 9.67 -19.29 -4.05
C TYR A 89 9.52 -19.61 -5.53
N ASP A 90 10.06 -20.75 -5.95
CA ASP A 90 9.90 -21.21 -7.32
C ASP A 90 8.48 -21.74 -7.56
N ASP A 91 7.82 -21.22 -8.59
CA ASP A 91 6.45 -21.55 -8.95
C ASP A 91 6.36 -21.93 -10.43
N GLN A 92 5.85 -23.13 -10.69
CA GLN A 92 5.81 -23.70 -12.05
C GLN A 92 4.90 -22.92 -12.99
N LEU A 93 3.82 -22.34 -12.48
CA LEU A 93 2.89 -21.53 -13.27
C LEU A 93 3.49 -20.16 -13.58
N LEU A 94 4.16 -19.52 -12.61
CA LEU A 94 4.90 -18.28 -12.88
C LEU A 94 6.07 -18.50 -13.83
N ASN A 95 6.77 -19.63 -13.76
CA ASN A 95 7.85 -19.97 -14.70
C ASN A 95 7.33 -20.22 -16.12
N LEU A 96 6.18 -20.89 -16.26
CA LEU A 96 5.48 -20.95 -17.55
C LEU A 96 5.06 -19.56 -18.02
N ALA A 97 4.51 -18.73 -17.15
CA ALA A 97 4.06 -17.38 -17.49
C ALA A 97 5.22 -16.45 -17.92
N LYS A 98 6.41 -16.59 -17.32
CA LYS A 98 7.65 -15.90 -17.76
C LYS A 98 8.09 -16.30 -19.19
N SER A 99 7.66 -17.46 -19.68
CA SER A 99 7.89 -17.89 -21.08
C SER A 99 6.85 -17.37 -22.07
N LEU A 100 5.75 -16.79 -21.58
CA LEU A 100 4.77 -16.08 -22.39
C LEU A 100 5.21 -14.62 -22.62
N PRO A 101 4.71 -13.94 -23.67
CA PRO A 101 5.05 -12.54 -23.94
C PRO A 101 4.78 -11.63 -22.74
N SER A 102 5.61 -10.62 -22.53
CA SER A 102 5.55 -9.69 -21.38
C SER A 102 4.24 -8.89 -21.27
N SER A 103 3.36 -8.92 -22.28
CA SER A 103 1.98 -8.44 -22.18
C SER A 103 1.05 -9.34 -21.32
N THR A 104 1.53 -10.48 -20.82
CA THR A 104 0.72 -11.48 -20.09
C THR A 104 1.18 -11.77 -18.66
N THR A 105 2.27 -11.16 -18.19
CA THR A 105 2.84 -11.39 -16.85
C THR A 105 3.00 -10.11 -16.03
N GLY A 106 2.15 -9.94 -15.02
CA GLY A 106 2.39 -8.99 -13.93
C GLY A 106 3.20 -9.67 -12.82
N GLY A 107 4.52 -9.46 -12.82
CA GLY A 107 5.39 -9.88 -11.73
C GLY A 107 5.41 -8.85 -10.60
N ALA A 108 5.33 -9.28 -9.35
CA ALA A 108 5.62 -8.42 -8.20
C ALA A 108 7.15 -8.25 -8.08
N PRO A 109 7.69 -7.02 -8.09
CA PRO A 109 9.12 -6.79 -7.90
C PRO A 109 9.55 -7.08 -6.45
N PRO A 110 10.83 -7.45 -6.22
CA PRO A 110 11.36 -7.62 -4.87
C PRO A 110 11.36 -6.28 -4.11
N ARG A 111 10.88 -6.28 -2.86
CA ARG A 111 10.79 -5.04 -2.05
C ARG A 111 12.07 -4.65 -1.30
N ASN A 112 12.92 -5.62 -0.97
CA ASN A 112 14.16 -5.32 -0.22
C ASN A 112 15.20 -4.66 -1.13
N ASN A 113 15.68 -3.48 -0.74
CA ASN A 113 16.66 -2.65 -1.45
C ASN A 113 16.22 -2.13 -2.84
N SER A 114 14.92 -2.10 -3.14
CA SER A 114 14.41 -1.34 -4.29
C SER A 114 14.30 0.15 -3.95
N LEU A 115 14.55 1.03 -4.92
CA LEU A 115 14.43 2.49 -4.78
C LEU A 115 13.14 3.04 -5.42
N ASP A 116 12.36 2.16 -6.05
CA ASP A 116 11.31 2.47 -7.03
C ASP A 116 9.98 1.74 -6.77
N THR A 117 9.91 0.84 -5.78
CA THR A 117 8.68 0.06 -5.48
C THR A 117 7.49 0.92 -5.11
N ASP A 118 7.74 2.04 -4.44
CA ASP A 118 6.71 2.96 -3.97
C ASP A 118 6.44 4.08 -5.00
N GLY A 119 7.18 4.06 -6.12
CA GLY A 119 7.12 5.03 -7.20
C GLY A 119 7.93 6.31 -6.98
N TYR A 120 8.09 7.09 -8.04
CA TYR A 120 8.74 8.40 -7.98
C TYR A 120 7.75 9.46 -7.47
N MET A 121 8.12 10.19 -6.43
CA MET A 121 7.28 11.26 -5.84
C MET A 121 7.90 12.64 -6.05
N GLU A 122 7.14 13.55 -6.65
CA GLU A 122 7.45 14.99 -6.64
C GLU A 122 6.75 15.62 -5.44
N VAL A 123 7.50 16.24 -4.52
CA VAL A 123 6.94 16.79 -3.26
C VAL A 123 7.23 18.27 -3.07
N THR A 124 6.32 18.97 -2.39
CA THR A 124 6.49 20.38 -2.04
C THR A 124 7.63 20.60 -1.04
N THR A 125 8.36 21.71 -1.18
CA THR A 125 9.45 22.06 -0.24
C THR A 125 9.00 22.87 0.97
N GLY A 126 7.76 23.40 0.98
CA GLY A 126 7.27 24.30 2.03
C GLY A 126 8.01 25.66 2.12
N ARG A 127 8.74 26.06 1.06
CA ARG A 127 9.48 27.33 1.01
C ARG A 127 8.60 28.52 0.60
N ALA A 128 7.55 28.29 -0.18
CA ALA A 128 6.61 29.34 -0.58
C ALA A 128 5.64 29.68 0.55
N ALA A 129 5.17 30.93 0.61
CA ALA A 129 4.20 31.34 1.62
C ALA A 129 2.89 30.54 1.46
N GLY A 130 2.39 29.96 2.55
CA GLY A 130 1.16 29.17 2.56
C GLY A 130 1.32 27.71 2.11
N THR A 131 2.49 27.27 1.64
CA THR A 131 2.69 25.85 1.28
C THR A 131 3.24 25.04 2.46
N LEU A 132 2.69 23.84 2.65
CA LEU A 132 3.27 22.83 3.53
C LEU A 132 4.41 22.12 2.78
N PRO A 133 5.46 21.64 3.48
CA PRO A 133 6.42 20.69 2.93
C PRO A 133 5.79 19.29 2.73
N GLY A 134 6.44 18.46 1.92
CA GLY A 134 6.15 17.02 1.79
C GLY A 134 4.78 16.66 1.21
N GLN A 135 4.02 17.61 0.66
CA GLN A 135 2.77 17.31 -0.03
C GLN A 135 3.10 16.76 -1.41
N ILE A 136 2.49 15.64 -1.79
CA ILE A 136 2.76 14.94 -3.04
C ILE A 136 2.04 15.68 -4.17
N MET A 137 2.83 16.18 -5.12
CA MET A 137 2.38 16.90 -6.31
C MET A 137 2.23 15.97 -7.51
N ARG A 138 3.11 14.97 -7.61
CA ARG A 138 3.05 13.92 -8.63
C ARG A 138 3.51 12.58 -8.07
N TRP A 139 2.93 11.52 -8.61
CA TRP A 139 3.33 10.13 -8.35
C TRP A 139 3.51 9.43 -9.70
N ASN A 140 4.70 8.86 -9.93
CA ASN A 140 5.09 8.26 -11.20
C ASN A 140 4.83 9.17 -12.42
N TYR A 141 5.18 10.45 -12.27
CA TYR A 141 5.03 11.53 -13.26
C TYR A 141 3.59 12.00 -13.55
N GLU A 142 2.57 11.35 -12.98
CA GLU A 142 1.17 11.76 -13.07
C GLU A 142 0.80 12.71 -11.91
N ASP A 143 -0.07 13.69 -12.17
CA ASP A 143 -0.64 14.62 -11.17
C ASP A 143 -1.97 14.14 -10.57
N HIS A 144 -2.47 13.01 -11.03
CA HIS A 144 -3.68 12.31 -10.58
C HIS A 144 -3.44 10.80 -10.61
N ILE A 145 -4.30 10.02 -9.96
CA ILE A 145 -4.21 8.56 -9.93
C ILE A 145 -4.89 8.01 -11.20
N PRO A 146 -4.16 7.40 -12.15
CA PRO A 146 -4.70 7.04 -13.48
C PRO A 146 -5.66 5.83 -13.47
N TYR A 147 -5.92 5.24 -12.30
CA TYR A 147 -6.77 4.07 -12.11
C TYR A 147 -8.21 4.41 -11.69
N TYR A 148 -8.48 5.69 -11.41
CA TYR A 148 -9.79 6.17 -10.94
C TYR A 148 -10.23 7.39 -11.75
N GLU A 149 -11.51 7.73 -11.63
CA GLU A 149 -12.11 8.92 -12.24
C GLU A 149 -12.67 9.85 -11.14
N GLY A 150 -12.84 11.13 -11.48
CA GLY A 150 -13.41 12.14 -10.58
C GLY A 150 -12.58 12.32 -9.30
N ASP A 151 -13.26 12.54 -8.17
CA ASP A 151 -12.61 12.83 -6.88
C ASP A 151 -11.76 11.67 -6.35
N CYS A 152 -12.02 10.43 -6.78
CA CYS A 152 -11.22 9.26 -6.45
C CYS A 152 -9.83 9.28 -7.13
N ALA A 153 -9.65 10.06 -8.19
CA ALA A 153 -8.37 10.24 -8.87
C ALA A 153 -7.46 11.27 -8.18
N GLN A 154 -7.94 12.02 -7.17
CA GLN A 154 -7.18 13.10 -6.56
C GLN A 154 -5.94 12.58 -5.81
N LEU A 155 -4.78 13.12 -6.16
CA LEU A 155 -3.52 12.94 -5.44
C LEU A 155 -3.38 14.10 -4.45
N THR A 156 -3.50 13.85 -3.14
CA THR A 156 -3.54 14.93 -2.13
C THR A 156 -2.98 14.49 -0.78
N GLY A 157 -2.29 15.40 -0.10
CA GLY A 157 -1.65 15.16 1.20
C GLY A 157 -0.17 14.80 1.10
N SER A 158 0.43 14.45 2.24
CA SER A 158 1.76 13.83 2.30
C SER A 158 1.65 12.31 2.40
N ALA A 159 2.78 11.60 2.52
CA ALA A 159 2.82 10.19 2.92
C ALA A 159 2.60 9.99 4.44
N GLY A 160 2.34 11.08 5.19
CA GLY A 160 2.00 11.07 6.61
C GLY A 160 2.92 11.89 7.52
N GLU A 161 4.09 12.30 7.02
CA GLU A 161 5.14 12.95 7.82
C GLU A 161 4.92 14.46 7.96
N PHE A 162 4.12 15.06 7.07
CA PHE A 162 3.87 16.49 7.02
C PHE A 162 2.38 16.82 6.95
N MET A 163 1.88 17.39 8.04
CA MET A 163 0.48 17.75 8.25
C MET A 163 0.30 19.28 8.40
N PRO A 164 -0.91 19.82 8.18
CA PRO A 164 -1.25 21.18 8.55
C PRO A 164 -1.07 21.43 10.06
N ARG A 165 -0.96 22.70 10.45
CA ARG A 165 -0.89 23.11 11.87
C ARG A 165 -2.22 23.74 12.29
N ASN A 166 -2.47 23.76 13.60
CA ASN A 166 -3.72 24.21 14.21
C ASN A 166 -4.91 23.33 13.79
N LEU A 167 -4.72 22.01 13.82
CA LEU A 167 -5.77 21.04 13.55
C LEU A 167 -6.84 21.11 14.67
N THR A 168 -8.09 20.99 14.25
CA THR A 168 -9.29 20.94 15.10
C THR A 168 -9.92 19.55 15.04
N GLU A 169 -10.96 19.32 15.85
CA GLU A 169 -11.77 18.09 15.78
C GLU A 169 -12.48 17.95 14.42
N ASP A 170 -12.89 19.06 13.79
CA ASP A 170 -13.48 19.09 12.44
C ASP A 170 -12.45 18.94 11.30
N SER A 171 -11.14 18.88 11.61
CA SER A 171 -10.10 18.81 10.58
C SER A 171 -9.99 17.40 9.99
N VAL A 172 -9.95 17.29 8.66
CA VAL A 172 -9.70 16.04 7.95
C VAL A 172 -8.28 16.06 7.38
N LEU A 173 -7.54 14.97 7.58
CA LEU A 173 -6.16 14.84 7.11
C LEU A 173 -6.09 13.94 5.87
N PRO A 174 -5.85 14.49 4.67
CA PRO A 174 -5.54 13.68 3.49
C PRO A 174 -4.13 13.11 3.59
N MET A 175 -3.97 11.84 3.22
CA MET A 175 -2.70 11.14 3.10
C MET A 175 -2.75 10.29 1.83
N PHE A 176 -1.74 10.39 0.97
CA PHE A 176 -1.61 9.47 -0.16
C PHE A 176 -0.80 8.25 0.26
N VAL A 177 -1.34 7.05 0.02
CA VAL A 177 -0.71 5.78 0.39
C VAL A 177 -0.46 4.98 -0.89
N PRO A 178 0.79 4.92 -1.40
CA PRO A 178 1.13 4.23 -2.65
C PRO A 178 0.70 2.76 -2.67
N ASP A 179 0.88 2.05 -1.55
CA ASP A 179 0.48 0.64 -1.39
C ASP A 179 -1.03 0.40 -1.45
N LEU A 180 -1.85 1.44 -1.19
CA LEU A 180 -3.31 1.39 -1.39
C LEU A 180 -3.73 1.99 -2.73
N CYS A 181 -2.78 2.47 -3.53
CA CYS A 181 -2.95 3.22 -4.78
C CYS A 181 -3.93 4.39 -4.67
N ARG A 182 -4.12 5.01 -3.49
CA ARG A 182 -5.15 6.04 -3.29
C ARG A 182 -4.82 7.06 -2.21
N THR A 183 -5.45 8.23 -2.32
CA THR A 183 -5.60 9.16 -1.20
C THR A 183 -6.64 8.60 -0.22
N VAL A 184 -6.30 8.63 1.06
CA VAL A 184 -7.19 8.30 2.18
C VAL A 184 -7.36 9.54 3.08
N TYR A 185 -8.52 9.63 3.73
CA TYR A 185 -8.89 10.76 4.56
C TYR A 185 -9.06 10.29 6.00
N MET A 186 -8.22 10.79 6.90
CA MET A 186 -8.29 10.47 8.33
C MET A 186 -9.12 11.53 9.05
N GLU A 187 -10.12 11.07 9.82
CA GLU A 187 -11.01 11.90 10.63
C GLU A 187 -10.51 11.88 12.09
N TYR A 188 -10.85 12.92 12.86
CA TYR A 188 -10.52 12.99 14.29
C TYR A 188 -11.24 11.88 15.08
N VAL A 189 -10.57 11.35 16.10
CA VAL A 189 -11.08 10.27 16.96
C VAL A 189 -11.07 10.64 18.43
N ASP A 190 -9.98 11.23 18.92
CA ASP A 190 -9.74 11.42 20.36
C ASP A 190 -8.58 12.41 20.60
N THR A 191 -8.46 12.95 21.81
CA THR A 191 -7.32 13.76 22.27
C THR A 191 -6.73 13.16 23.53
N GLY A 192 -5.40 13.13 23.63
CA GLY A 192 -4.70 12.63 24.82
C GLY A 192 -3.43 13.40 25.15
N ASP A 193 -2.73 12.94 26.18
CA ASP A 193 -1.38 13.37 26.52
C ASP A 193 -0.45 12.16 26.50
N GLN A 194 0.74 12.34 25.93
CA GLN A 194 1.81 11.35 25.98
C GLN A 194 3.12 12.07 26.28
N ASP A 195 3.82 11.66 27.34
CA ASP A 195 5.09 12.25 27.79
C ASP A 195 5.02 13.78 28.03
N GLY A 196 3.84 14.30 28.42
CA GLY A 196 3.60 15.73 28.62
C GLY A 196 3.36 16.51 27.33
N LEU A 197 3.12 15.82 26.21
CA LEU A 197 2.73 16.39 24.93
C LEU A 197 1.28 16.02 24.61
N THR A 198 0.43 17.03 24.52
CA THR A 198 -0.96 16.88 24.04
C THR A 198 -0.96 16.48 22.56
N TYR A 199 -1.70 15.42 22.22
CA TYR A 199 -1.86 14.94 20.85
C TYR A 199 -3.34 14.82 20.46
N ASN A 200 -3.63 15.07 19.18
CA ASN A 200 -4.91 14.73 18.55
C ASN A 200 -4.72 13.43 17.78
N LYS A 201 -5.62 12.46 17.95
CA LYS A 201 -5.64 11.19 17.24
C LYS A 201 -6.55 11.30 16.01
N TYR A 202 -6.00 10.98 14.84
CA TYR A 202 -6.74 10.83 13.59
C TYR A 202 -6.66 9.38 13.12
N ALA A 203 -7.72 8.87 12.49
CA ALA A 203 -7.74 7.52 11.94
C ALA A 203 -8.64 7.42 10.70
N LEU A 204 -8.47 6.33 9.94
CA LEU A 204 -9.48 5.91 8.98
C LEU A 204 -10.70 5.36 9.72
N THR A 205 -11.88 5.87 9.37
CA THR A 205 -13.15 5.45 9.96
C THR A 205 -13.87 4.46 9.05
N GLN A 206 -15.01 3.92 9.48
CA GLN A 206 -15.80 2.99 8.66
C GLN A 206 -16.19 3.62 7.31
N ARG A 207 -16.39 4.94 7.29
CA ARG A 207 -16.71 5.73 6.10
C ARG A 207 -15.63 5.68 5.02
N SER A 208 -14.36 5.51 5.39
CA SER A 208 -13.24 5.42 4.43
C SER A 208 -13.31 4.18 3.51
N PHE A 209 -14.13 3.18 3.88
CA PHE A 209 -14.29 1.91 3.17
C PHE A 209 -15.76 1.53 2.89
N ASP A 210 -16.67 2.50 3.01
CA ASP A 210 -18.10 2.32 2.69
C ASP A 210 -18.35 2.29 1.16
N ASN A 211 -19.51 1.80 0.72
CA ASN A 211 -19.86 1.62 -0.71
C ASN A 211 -20.83 2.68 -1.25
#